data_AF-A0A9E2J5R5-F1
#
_entry.id   AF-A0A9E2J5R5-F1
#
_cell.length_a   1.000
_cell.length_b   1.000
_cell.length_c   1.000
_cell.angle_alpha   90.00
_cell.angle_beta   90.00
_cell.angle_gamma   90.00
#
_symmetry.space_group_name_H-M   'P 1'
#
loop_
_entity.id
_entity.type
_entity.pdbx_description
1 polymer ?
#
loop_
_entity_poly.entity_id
_entity_poly.type
_entity_poly.pdbx_seq_one_letter_code
_entity_poly.pdbx_strand_id
1 'polypeptide(L)'
;MIEIKISTSAAVLLVTERMRYEFSMRKKSGKIEKGFEMEFLDFRTLLSIAEIASFDLILLLPAGILTENNNLDDIICRSMRSLADVYHKEEFKYYTKEKARKLIKKIADLFENVEAKGFLNN
;
A
#
# COMPACT_ATOMS: atom_id res chain seq x y z
N MET A 1 -4.11 -20.30 -8.56
CA MET A 1 -3.51 -19.31 -7.64
C MET A 1 -2.30 -18.74 -8.35
N ILE A 2 -2.33 -17.46 -8.69
CA ILE A 2 -1.15 -16.79 -9.23
C ILE A 2 -0.18 -16.57 -8.08
N GLU A 3 1.07 -16.97 -8.26
CA GLU A 3 2.15 -16.61 -7.34
C GLU A 3 2.93 -15.43 -7.90
N ILE A 4 2.78 -14.27 -7.28
CA ILE A 4 3.56 -13.09 -7.62
C ILE A 4 4.98 -13.31 -7.09
N LYS A 5 5.92 -13.49 -8.01
CA LYS A 5 7.34 -13.73 -7.68
C LYS A 5 8.06 -12.41 -7.45
N ILE A 6 7.95 -11.89 -6.23
CA ILE A 6 8.71 -10.74 -5.76
C ILE A 6 9.37 -11.05 -4.42
N SER A 7 10.64 -10.68 -4.28
CA SER A 7 11.32 -10.80 -2.99
C SER A 7 10.75 -9.78 -1.99
N THR A 8 10.79 -10.12 -0.69
CA THR A 8 10.38 -9.17 0.35
C THR A 8 11.20 -7.88 0.29
N SER A 9 12.51 -7.95 0.02
CA SER A 9 13.36 -6.77 -0.11
C SER A 9 12.94 -5.87 -1.28
N ALA A 10 12.59 -6.44 -2.44
CA ALA A 10 12.11 -5.67 -3.58
C ALA A 10 10.73 -5.03 -3.29
N ALA A 11 9.83 -5.76 -2.63
CA ALA A 11 8.52 -5.22 -2.25
C ALA A 11 8.65 -4.08 -1.23
N VAL A 12 9.53 -4.22 -0.23
CA VAL A 12 9.85 -3.14 0.72
C VAL A 12 10.42 -1.93 0.00
N LEU A 13 11.36 -2.12 -0.92
CA LEU A 13 11.94 -1.03 -1.70
C LEU A 13 10.86 -0.25 -2.46
N LEU A 14 9.97 -0.94 -3.19
CA LEU A 14 8.88 -0.31 -3.92
C LEU A 14 7.95 0.49 -2.98
N VAL A 15 7.57 -0.10 -1.84
CA VAL A 15 6.71 0.58 -0.85
C VAL A 15 7.42 1.82 -0.31
N THR A 16 8.69 1.73 0.07
CA THR A 16 9.45 2.87 0.62
C THR A 16 9.63 4.01 -0.39
N GLU A 17 9.91 3.70 -1.66
CA GLU A 17 9.98 4.72 -2.73
C GLU A 17 8.62 5.41 -2.90
N ARG A 18 7.53 4.64 -2.89
CA ARG A 18 6.19 5.23 -2.99
C ARG A 18 5.80 6.02 -1.75
N MET A 19 6.24 5.61 -0.55
CA MET A 19 6.08 6.39 0.68
C MET A 19 6.81 7.74 0.60
N ARG A 20 8.02 7.78 0.06
CA ARG A 20 8.78 9.03 -0.15
C ARG A 20 8.04 9.98 -1.08
N TYR A 21 7.47 9.45 -2.17
CA TYR A 21 6.64 10.24 -3.07
C TYR A 21 5.41 10.83 -2.35
N GLU A 22 4.62 10.00 -1.65
CA GLU A 22 3.44 10.44 -0.91
C GLU A 22 3.78 11.49 0.16
N PHE A 23 4.86 11.28 0.90
CA PHE A 23 5.35 12.25 1.88
C PHE A 23 5.73 13.59 1.25
N SER A 24 6.39 13.58 0.09
CA SER A 24 6.70 14.80 -0.64
C SER A 24 5.42 15.54 -1.07
N MET A 25 4.37 14.82 -1.45
CA MET A 25 3.07 15.38 -1.83
C MET A 25 2.31 15.96 -0.62
N ARG A 26 2.37 15.30 0.54
CA ARG A 26 1.81 15.82 1.80
C ARG A 26 2.52 17.09 2.26
N LYS A 27 3.85 17.16 2.13
CA LYS A 27 4.62 18.39 2.38
C LYS A 27 4.20 19.53 1.44
N LYS A 28 4.11 19.24 0.13
CA LYS A 28 3.69 20.24 -0.87
C LYS A 28 2.28 20.78 -0.64
N SER A 29 1.36 19.94 -0.18
CA SER A 29 -0.02 20.31 0.13
C SER A 29 -0.22 20.92 1.53
N GLY A 30 0.84 21.10 2.32
CA GLY A 30 0.77 21.66 3.66
C GLY A 30 0.18 20.72 4.73
N LYS A 31 -0.04 19.45 4.40
CA LYS A 31 -0.50 18.43 5.37
C LYS A 31 0.60 17.98 6.33
N ILE A 32 1.86 18.18 5.95
CA ILE A 32 3.04 17.98 6.78
C ILE A 32 3.87 19.25 6.71
N GLU A 33 4.37 19.69 7.87
CA GLU A 33 5.18 20.90 7.97
C GLU A 33 6.48 20.78 7.17
N LYS A 34 6.94 21.91 6.62
CA LYS A 34 8.22 21.97 5.91
C LYS A 34 9.37 21.73 6.89
N GLY A 35 10.33 20.89 6.51
CA GLY A 35 11.49 20.56 7.33
C GLY A 35 11.30 19.35 8.28
N PHE A 36 10.08 18.82 8.44
CA PHE A 36 9.89 17.54 9.14
C PHE A 36 10.48 16.39 8.33
N GLU A 37 11.15 15.44 8.97
CA GLU A 37 11.60 14.21 8.33
C GLU A 37 10.65 13.05 8.58
N MET A 38 10.58 12.13 7.62
CA MET A 38 9.64 11.00 7.66
C MET A 38 9.85 10.10 8.89
N GLU A 39 11.10 9.95 9.32
CA GLU A 39 11.51 9.13 10.47
C GLU A 39 10.94 9.65 11.80
N PHE A 40 10.68 10.96 11.89
CA PHE A 40 10.13 11.61 13.09
C PHE A 40 8.61 11.64 13.13
N LEU A 41 7.94 11.10 12.11
CA LEU A 41 6.48 11.00 12.13
C LEU A 41 6.01 10.04 13.22
N ASP A 42 4.87 10.37 13.81
CA ASP A 42 4.15 9.44 14.67
C ASP A 42 3.69 8.22 13.85
N PHE A 43 3.53 7.08 14.52
CA PHE A 43 3.19 5.83 13.86
C PHE A 43 1.90 5.92 13.06
N ARG A 44 0.88 6.65 13.53
CA ARG A 44 -0.42 6.73 12.82
C ARG A 44 -0.26 7.47 11.50
N THR A 45 0.49 8.57 11.48
CA THR A 45 0.78 9.31 10.25
C THR A 45 1.65 8.49 9.30
N LEU A 46 2.69 7.84 9.80
CA LEU A 46 3.59 7.01 8.99
C LEU A 46 2.87 5.79 8.40
N LEU A 47 2.03 5.13 9.19
CA LEU A 47 1.16 4.03 8.74
C LEU A 47 0.22 4.50 7.64
N SER A 48 -0.39 5.66 7.79
CA SER A 48 -1.25 6.24 6.75
C SER A 48 -0.50 6.48 5.43
N ILE A 49 0.76 6.92 5.48
CA ILE A 49 1.60 7.07 4.28
C ILE A 49 1.89 5.70 3.67
N ALA A 50 2.27 4.70 4.49
CA ALA A 50 2.56 3.35 4.03
C ALA A 50 1.36 2.67 3.37
N GLU A 51 0.16 2.81 3.93
CA GLU A 51 -1.07 2.25 3.37
C GLU A 51 -1.48 2.91 2.06
N ILE A 52 -1.34 4.24 1.93
CA ILE A 52 -1.58 4.93 0.66
C ILE A 52 -0.55 4.53 -0.39
N ALA A 53 0.72 4.45 -0.01
CA ALA A 53 1.79 4.00 -0.90
C ALA A 53 1.54 2.57 -1.41
N SER A 54 1.10 1.68 -0.53
CA SER A 54 0.75 0.31 -0.90
C SER A 54 -0.49 0.25 -1.78
N PHE A 55 -1.51 1.07 -1.48
CA PHE A 55 -2.70 1.19 -2.32
C PHE A 55 -2.34 1.61 -3.75
N ASP A 56 -1.51 2.65 -3.90
CA ASP A 56 -1.06 3.13 -5.20
C ASP A 56 -0.32 2.04 -5.98
N LEU A 57 0.57 1.29 -5.32
CA LEU A 57 1.30 0.20 -5.98
C LEU A 57 0.35 -0.91 -6.46
N ILE A 58 -0.63 -1.27 -5.63
CA ILE A 58 -1.62 -2.30 -6.00
C ILE A 58 -2.47 -1.81 -7.18
N LEU A 59 -2.86 -0.54 -7.18
CA LEU A 59 -3.65 0.05 -8.28
C LEU A 59 -2.92 0.02 -9.63
N LEU A 60 -1.58 0.04 -9.61
CA LEU A 60 -0.74 -0.06 -10.81
C LEU A 60 -0.55 -1.50 -11.30
N LEU A 61 -1.04 -2.51 -10.58
CA LEU A 61 -0.95 -3.89 -11.02
C LEU A 61 -1.93 -4.18 -12.16
N PRO A 62 -1.61 -5.14 -13.05
CA PRO A 62 -2.54 -5.59 -14.07
C PRO A 62 -3.84 -6.10 -13.44
N ALA A 63 -4.98 -5.81 -14.08
CA ALA A 63 -6.31 -6.18 -13.56
C ALA A 63 -6.44 -7.68 -13.22
N GLY A 64 -5.83 -8.57 -14.00
CA GLY A 64 -5.81 -10.01 -13.70
C GLY A 64 -5.16 -10.36 -12.36
N ILE A 65 -4.17 -9.59 -11.91
CA ILE A 65 -3.58 -9.75 -10.57
C ILE A 65 -4.53 -9.27 -9.47
N LEU A 66 -5.50 -8.41 -9.77
CA LEU A 66 -6.45 -7.90 -8.78
C LEU A 66 -7.68 -8.78 -8.65
N THR A 67 -8.09 -9.45 -9.72
CA THR A 67 -9.30 -10.28 -9.77
C THR A 67 -9.05 -11.76 -9.50
N GLU A 68 -7.82 -12.25 -9.72
CA GLU A 68 -7.48 -13.65 -9.46
C GLU A 68 -6.99 -13.91 -8.04
N ASN A 69 -7.22 -15.12 -7.52
CA ASN A 69 -6.69 -15.54 -6.23
C ASN A 69 -5.15 -15.63 -6.27
N ASN A 70 -4.46 -14.86 -5.43
CA ASN A 70 -3.00 -14.74 -5.39
C ASN A 70 -2.46 -14.42 -3.98
N ASN A 71 -1.15 -14.26 -3.87
CA ASN A 71 -0.41 -14.04 -2.61
C ASN A 71 -0.10 -12.56 -2.29
N LEU A 72 -0.80 -11.61 -2.88
CA LEU A 72 -0.54 -10.17 -2.70
C LEU A 72 -0.74 -9.70 -1.25
N ASP A 73 -1.73 -10.23 -0.55
CA ASP A 73 -1.96 -9.92 0.87
C ASP A 73 -0.74 -10.28 1.74
N ASP A 74 -0.10 -11.41 1.44
CA ASP A 74 1.11 -11.88 2.09
C ASP A 74 2.34 -11.04 1.76
N ILE A 75 2.44 -10.57 0.50
CA ILE A 75 3.50 -9.66 0.08
C ILE A 75 3.37 -8.33 0.81
N ILE A 76 2.18 -7.73 0.82
CA ILE A 76 1.92 -6.46 1.52
C ILE A 76 2.14 -6.62 3.01
N CYS A 77 1.62 -7.67 3.64
CA CYS A 77 1.79 -7.90 5.07
C CYS A 77 3.27 -8.01 5.47
N ARG A 78 4.07 -8.78 4.72
CA ARG A 78 5.52 -8.91 4.98
C ARG A 78 6.26 -7.60 4.75
N SER A 79 5.91 -6.87 3.70
CA SER A 79 6.54 -5.59 3.38
C SER A 79 6.27 -4.56 4.47
N MET A 80 5.01 -4.43 4.91
CA MET A 80 4.61 -3.56 6.01
C MET A 80 5.35 -3.89 7.30
N ARG A 81 5.46 -5.18 7.65
CA ARG A 81 6.19 -5.60 8.86
C ARG A 81 7.67 -5.24 8.81
N SER A 82 8.27 -5.35 7.62
CA SER A 82 9.68 -5.01 7.42
C SER A 82 9.95 -3.51 7.53
N LEU A 83 8.93 -2.65 7.42
CA LEU A 83 9.05 -1.21 7.67
C LEU A 83 9.37 -0.90 9.14
N ALA A 84 9.14 -1.85 10.06
CA ALA A 84 9.53 -1.69 11.45
C ALA A 84 11.04 -1.44 11.59
N ASP A 85 11.83 -2.18 10.82
CA ASP A 85 13.30 -2.06 10.84
C ASP A 85 13.77 -0.85 10.03
N VAL A 86 13.03 -0.46 8.98
CA VAL A 86 13.36 0.70 8.13
C VAL A 86 13.17 2.04 8.86
N TYR A 87 12.09 2.17 9.65
CA TYR A 87 11.74 3.43 10.31
C TYR A 87 11.85 3.38 11.83
N HIS A 88 12.39 2.27 12.38
CA HIS A 88 12.51 2.04 13.82
C HIS A 88 11.16 2.20 14.57
N LYS A 89 10.08 1.65 14.00
CA LYS A 89 8.71 1.67 14.55
C LYS A 89 8.18 0.25 14.70
N GLU A 90 8.34 -0.31 15.89
CA GLU A 90 7.96 -1.69 16.24
C GLU A 90 6.48 -2.00 15.97
N GLU A 91 5.61 -0.99 15.99
CA GLU A 91 4.18 -1.13 15.75
C GLU A 91 3.86 -1.74 14.37
N PHE A 92 4.76 -1.56 13.38
CA PHE A 92 4.62 -2.19 12.06
C PHE A 92 4.69 -3.72 12.11
N LYS A 93 5.40 -4.32 13.08
CA LYS A 93 5.49 -5.79 13.22
C LYS A 93 4.11 -6.42 13.46
N TYR A 94 3.17 -5.67 14.01
CA TYR A 94 1.81 -6.10 14.28
C TYR A 94 0.85 -5.87 13.10
N TYR A 95 1.33 -5.45 11.93
CA TYR A 95 0.50 -5.38 10.72
C TYR A 95 0.01 -6.77 10.35
N THR A 96 -1.30 -6.94 10.09
CA THR A 96 -1.92 -8.25 9.86
C THR A 96 -2.27 -8.47 8.39
N LYS A 97 -2.36 -9.74 7.98
CA LYS A 97 -2.88 -10.11 6.66
C LYS A 97 -4.30 -9.60 6.44
N GLU A 98 -5.12 -9.54 7.49
CA GLU A 98 -6.48 -9.00 7.42
C GLU A 98 -6.48 -7.51 7.03
N LYS A 99 -5.55 -6.70 7.56
CA LYS A 99 -5.39 -5.30 7.13
C LYS A 99 -4.98 -5.20 5.66
N ALA A 100 -4.03 -6.03 5.23
CA ALA A 100 -3.63 -6.11 3.82
C ALA A 100 -4.80 -6.48 2.90
N ARG A 101 -5.61 -7.48 3.28
CA ARG A 101 -6.82 -7.87 2.54
C ARG A 101 -7.84 -6.75 2.46
N LYS A 102 -8.07 -6.03 3.57
CA LYS A 102 -8.96 -4.86 3.58
C LYS A 102 -8.47 -3.77 2.63
N LEU A 103 -7.16 -3.57 2.51
CA LEU A 103 -6.58 -2.62 1.56
C LEU A 103 -6.82 -3.06 0.11
N ILE A 104 -6.53 -4.32 -0.21
CA ILE A 104 -6.72 -4.90 -1.56
C ILE A 104 -8.21 -4.88 -1.94
N LYS A 105 -9.09 -5.25 -1.00
CA LYS A 105 -10.54 -5.30 -1.25
C LYS A 105 -11.09 -3.94 -1.69
N LYS A 106 -10.65 -2.83 -1.09
CA LYS A 106 -11.07 -1.48 -1.52
C LYS A 106 -10.77 -1.21 -3.00
N ILE A 107 -9.70 -1.80 -3.53
CA ILE A 107 -9.31 -1.68 -4.93
C ILE A 107 -10.19 -2.58 -5.79
N ALA A 108 -10.37 -3.85 -5.39
CA ALA A 108 -11.26 -4.77 -6.09
C ALA A 108 -12.69 -4.20 -6.21
N ASP A 109 -13.22 -3.67 -5.10
CA ASP A 109 -14.54 -3.02 -5.05
C ASP A 109 -14.62 -1.82 -6.02
N LEU A 110 -13.52 -1.08 -6.27
CA LEU A 110 -13.50 0.00 -7.26
C LEU A 110 -13.67 -0.53 -8.69
N PHE A 111 -13.05 -1.67 -9.03
CA PHE A 111 -13.12 -2.25 -10.36
C PHE A 111 -14.46 -2.95 -10.64
N GLU A 112 -15.02 -3.70 -9.69
CA GLU A 112 -16.33 -4.35 -9.84
C GLU A 112 -17.47 -3.34 -10.10
N ASN A 113 -17.42 -2.19 -9.43
CA ASN A 113 -18.42 -1.13 -9.61
C ASN A 113 -18.32 -0.39 -10.95
N VAL A 114 -17.16 -0.41 -11.61
CA VAL A 114 -16.96 0.22 -12.94
C VAL A 114 -17.58 -0.65 -14.03
N GLU A 115 -17.43 -1.98 -13.95
CA GLU A 115 -18.05 -2.90 -14.91
C GLU A 115 -19.58 -2.85 -14.83
N ALA A 116 -20.16 -2.87 -13.63
CA ALA A 116 -21.60 -2.87 -13.43
C ALA A 116 -22.34 -1.64 -14.03
N LYS A 117 -21.68 -0.49 -14.12
CA LYS A 117 -22.25 0.74 -14.68
C LYS A 117 -22.03 0.89 -16.19
N GLY A 118 -21.02 0.23 -16.76
CA GLY A 118 -20.73 0.28 -18.20
C GLY A 118 -21.73 -0.49 -19.06
N PHE A 119 -22.39 -1.52 -18.51
CA PHE A 119 -23.33 -2.36 -19.25
C PHE A 119 -24.78 -1.84 -19.27
N LEU A 120 -25.14 -0.86 -18.44
CA LEU A 120 -26.53 -0.35 -18.35
C LEU A 120 -26.83 0.81 -19.30
N ASN A 121 -25.86 1.26 -20.11
CA ASN A 121 -25.99 2.40 -21.01
C ASN A 121 -25.74 2.08 -22.50
N ASN A 122 -25.85 0.81 -22.91
CA ASN A 122 -25.87 0.42 -24.33
C ASN A 122 -27.15 -0.35 -24.65
#